data_AF-A0A924PZE3-F1
#
_entry.id   AF-A0A924PZE3-F1
#
_cell.length_a   1.000
_cell.length_b   1.000
_cell.length_c   1.000
_cell.angle_alpha   90.00
_cell.angle_beta   90.00
_cell.angle_gamma   90.00
#
_symmetry.space_group_name_H-M   'P 1'
#
loop_
_entity.id
_entity.type
_entity.pdbx_description
1 polymer ?
#
loop_
_entity_poly.entity_id
_entity_poly.type
_entity_poly.pdbx_seq_one_letter_code
_entity_poly.pdbx_strand_id
1 'polypeptide(L)'
;MLITIPEPKRFYCASDENHFFSWLQSIPAVKSVNGKQHGLDLIFDVPIDRVSFYELVGLMTRYRLEMRALRPLCEGHTDQWFTDEKNYWYKAIFY
;
A
#
# COMPACT_ATOMS: atom_id res chain seq x y z
N MET A 1 -4.33 3.61 11.65
CA MET A 1 -4.82 2.23 11.43
C MET A 1 -3.65 1.30 11.14
N LEU A 2 -3.63 0.09 11.70
CA LEU A 2 -2.59 -0.93 11.43
C LEU A 2 -3.05 -1.85 10.29
N ILE A 3 -2.21 -2.03 9.27
CA ILE A 3 -2.42 -2.99 8.17
C ILE A 3 -1.12 -3.75 7.93
N THR A 4 -1.21 -5.05 7.73
CA THR A 4 -0.08 -5.88 7.29
C THR A 4 -0.16 -6.08 5.78
N ILE A 5 0.89 -5.69 5.05
CA ILE A 5 1.04 -5.95 3.62
C ILE A 5 2.08 -7.05 3.38
N PRO A 6 2.03 -7.79 2.26
CA PRO A 6 3.10 -8.71 1.90
C PRO A 6 4.40 -7.94 1.60
N GLU A 7 5.53 -8.56 1.92
CA GLU A 7 6.85 -8.09 1.48
C GLU A 7 7.18 -8.65 0.08
N PRO A 8 7.95 -7.94 -0.76
CA PRO A 8 8.47 -8.50 -2.00
C PRO A 8 9.24 -9.81 -1.77
N LYS A 9 8.92 -10.87 -2.54
CA LYS A 9 9.58 -12.19 -2.41
C LYS A 9 11.09 -12.15 -2.66
N ARG A 10 11.56 -11.15 -3.40
CA ARG A 10 12.96 -10.95 -3.75
C ARG A 10 13.16 -9.51 -4.22
N PHE A 11 14.26 -8.91 -3.78
CA PHE A 11 14.86 -7.74 -4.40
C PHE A 11 15.99 -8.18 -5.32
N TYR A 12 16.15 -7.51 -6.47
CA TYR A 12 17.17 -7.90 -7.45
C TYR A 12 18.55 -7.32 -7.14
N CYS A 13 18.62 -6.26 -6.33
CA CYS A 13 19.84 -5.68 -5.80
C CYS A 13 19.53 -4.83 -4.57
N ALA A 14 20.57 -4.42 -3.82
CA ALA A 14 20.40 -3.56 -2.65
C ALA A 14 19.76 -2.20 -3.00
N SER A 15 20.00 -1.68 -4.22
CA SER A 15 19.36 -0.44 -4.66
C SER A 15 17.85 -0.60 -4.82
N ASP A 16 17.38 -1.73 -5.37
CA ASP A 16 15.96 -2.05 -5.53
C ASP A 16 15.24 -2.10 -4.17
N GLU A 17 15.84 -2.79 -3.20
CA GLU A 17 15.36 -2.84 -1.82
C GLU A 17 15.31 -1.44 -1.17
N ASN A 18 16.40 -0.67 -1.30
CA ASN A 18 16.45 0.69 -0.77
C ASN A 18 15.37 1.59 -1.37
N HIS A 19 15.12 1.49 -2.68
CA HIS A 19 14.07 2.27 -3.35
C HIS A 19 12.68 1.84 -2.88
N PHE A 20 12.43 0.55 -2.67
CA PHE A 20 11.17 0.07 -2.13
C PHE A 20 10.85 0.72 -0.78
N PHE A 21 11.77 0.61 0.18
CA PHE A 21 11.54 1.13 1.52
C PHE A 21 11.56 2.66 1.56
N SER A 22 12.43 3.32 0.79
CA SER A 22 12.45 4.78 0.72
C SER A 22 11.16 5.34 0.14
N TRP A 23 10.62 4.72 -0.91
CA TRP A 23 9.35 5.12 -1.49
C TRP A 23 8.21 4.89 -0.47
N LEU A 24 8.12 3.69 0.12
CA LEU A 24 7.10 3.37 1.11
C LEU A 24 7.08 4.35 2.30
N GLN A 25 8.26 4.73 2.81
CA GLN A 25 8.40 5.67 3.93
C GLN A 25 8.15 7.13 3.54
N SER A 26 8.26 7.48 2.25
CA SER A 26 7.98 8.84 1.76
C SER A 26 6.49 9.14 1.61
N ILE A 27 5.62 8.12 1.65
CA ILE A 27 4.17 8.28 1.49
C ILE A 27 3.61 9.00 2.73
N PRO A 28 3.00 10.19 2.61
CA PRO A 28 2.61 11.01 3.77
C PRO A 28 1.68 10.32 4.77
N ALA A 29 0.80 9.44 4.30
CA ALA A 29 -0.10 8.68 5.16
C ALA A 29 0.59 7.57 5.96
N VAL A 30 1.79 7.12 5.58
CA VAL A 30 2.53 6.06 6.28
C VAL A 30 3.32 6.66 7.45
N LYS A 31 2.95 6.31 8.68
CA LYS A 31 3.61 6.78 9.91
C LYS A 31 4.74 5.87 10.39
N SER A 32 4.66 4.58 10.09
CA SER A 32 5.72 3.63 10.43
C SER A 32 5.66 2.41 9.53
N VAL A 33 6.84 1.83 9.29
CA VAL A 33 7.03 0.56 8.60
C VAL A 33 7.80 -0.37 9.52
N ASN A 34 7.23 -1.52 9.86
CA ASN A 34 7.89 -2.52 10.71
C ASN A 34 7.94 -3.87 10.00
N GLY A 35 9.14 -4.45 9.88
CA GLY A 35 9.31 -5.80 9.34
C GLY A 35 8.76 -6.86 10.30
N LYS A 36 8.09 -7.87 9.73
CA LYS A 36 7.64 -9.07 10.43
C LYS A 36 8.03 -10.34 9.68
N GLN A 37 7.93 -11.47 10.36
CA GLN A 37 8.21 -12.79 9.78
C GLN A 37 7.41 -13.06 8.48
N HIS A 38 6.23 -12.45 8.33
CA HIS A 38 5.33 -12.67 7.20
C HIS A 38 4.79 -11.37 6.58
N GLY A 39 5.65 -10.37 6.39
CA GLY A 39 5.31 -9.13 5.69
C GLY A 39 5.69 -7.87 6.46
N LEU A 40 5.01 -6.77 6.16
CA LEU A 40 5.29 -5.45 6.71
C LEU A 40 4.06 -4.90 7.42
N ASP A 41 4.22 -4.56 8.69
CA ASP A 41 3.21 -3.86 9.47
C ASP A 41 3.34 -2.34 9.23
N LEU A 42 2.27 -1.76 8.69
CA LEU A 42 2.18 -0.35 8.37
C LEU A 42 1.17 0.34 9.28
N ILE A 43 1.57 1.46 9.86
CA ILE A 43 0.65 2.34 10.58
C ILE A 43 0.29 3.51 9.67
N PHE A 44 -0.99 3.65 9.37
CA PHE A 44 -1.55 4.71 8.53
C PHE A 44 -2.23 5.81 9.35
N ASP A 45 -2.10 7.05 8.90
CA ASP A 45 -3.05 8.12 9.22
C ASP A 45 -4.35 7.87 8.46
N VAL A 46 -5.49 8.05 9.13
CA VAL A 46 -6.82 7.88 8.50
C VAL A 46 -7.70 9.09 8.79
N PRO A 47 -8.50 9.57 7.81
CA PRO A 47 -8.64 9.05 6.45
C PRO A 47 -7.39 9.32 5.58
N ILE A 48 -7.07 8.37 4.69
CA ILE A 48 -5.94 8.51 3.76
C ILE A 48 -6.34 9.40 2.58
N ASP A 49 -5.44 10.26 2.11
CA ASP A 49 -5.71 11.07 0.91
C ASP A 49 -5.46 10.27 -0.39
N ARG A 50 -6.03 10.75 -1.51
CA ARG A 50 -5.92 10.06 -2.81
C ARG A 50 -4.48 9.91 -3.29
N VAL A 51 -3.61 10.89 -3.03
CA VAL A 51 -2.22 10.88 -3.51
C VAL A 51 -1.47 9.78 -2.76
N SER A 52 -1.54 9.77 -1.43
CA SER A 52 -0.93 8.72 -0.62
C SER A 52 -1.43 7.32 -1.02
N PHE A 53 -2.73 7.18 -1.29
CA PHE A 53 -3.29 5.90 -1.73
C PHE A 53 -2.81 5.48 -3.12
N TYR A 54 -2.73 6.41 -4.08
CA TYR A 54 -2.17 6.12 -5.40
C TYR A 54 -0.70 5.71 -5.35
N GLU A 55 0.11 6.34 -4.50
CA GLU A 55 1.50 5.97 -4.30
C GLU A 55 1.62 4.53 -3.75
N LEU A 56 0.76 4.15 -2.79
CA LEU A 56 0.70 2.77 -2.28
C LEU A 56 0.35 1.77 -3.39
N VAL A 57 -0.70 2.06 -4.17
CA VAL A 57 -1.10 1.21 -5.28
C VAL A 57 0.02 1.08 -6.31
N GLY A 58 0.68 2.19 -6.65
CA GLY A 58 1.79 2.23 -7.59
C GLY A 58 2.97 1.39 -7.12
N LEU A 59 3.36 1.54 -5.86
CA LEU A 59 4.40 0.73 -5.22
C LEU A 59 4.03 -0.76 -5.25
N MET A 60 2.85 -1.13 -4.77
CA MET A 60 2.43 -2.52 -4.71
C MET A 60 2.31 -3.15 -6.11
N THR A 61 1.87 -2.38 -7.11
CA THR A 61 1.85 -2.81 -8.51
C THR A 61 3.25 -3.10 -9.02
N ARG A 62 4.20 -2.17 -8.79
CA ARG A 62 5.59 -2.29 -9.26
C ARG A 62 6.28 -3.53 -8.71
N TYR A 63 6.07 -3.82 -7.43
CA TYR A 63 6.68 -4.96 -6.75
C TYR A 63 5.82 -6.23 -6.78
N ARG A 64 4.72 -6.22 -7.55
CA ARG A 64 3.79 -7.35 -7.75
C ARG A 64 3.25 -7.91 -6.43
N LEU A 65 2.89 -7.00 -5.52
CA LEU A 65 2.31 -7.30 -4.23
C LEU A 65 0.79 -7.43 -4.32
N GLU A 66 0.26 -8.33 -3.51
CA GLU A 66 -1.19 -8.57 -3.38
C GLU A 66 -1.82 -7.37 -2.64
N MET A 67 -2.92 -6.80 -3.16
CA MET A 67 -3.45 -5.49 -2.72
C MET A 67 -4.72 -5.57 -1.87
N ARG A 68 -5.30 -6.76 -1.63
CA ARG A 68 -6.49 -6.90 -0.76
C ARG A 68 -6.26 -6.36 0.64
N ALA A 69 -5.02 -6.35 1.12
CA ALA A 69 -4.64 -5.72 2.39
C ALA A 69 -4.96 -4.21 2.45
N LEU A 70 -5.08 -3.52 1.31
CA LEU A 70 -5.45 -2.09 1.25
C LEU A 70 -6.95 -1.85 1.37
N ARG A 71 -7.79 -2.89 1.27
CA ARG A 71 -9.25 -2.76 1.31
C ARG A 71 -9.79 -1.99 2.52
N PRO A 72 -9.27 -2.16 3.75
CA PRO A 72 -9.73 -1.39 4.92
C PRO A 72 -9.46 0.13 4.82
N LEU A 73 -8.55 0.58 3.94
CA LEU A 73 -8.34 2.02 3.68
C LEU A 73 -9.43 2.60 2.77
N CYS A 74 -10.12 1.74 2.00
CA CYS A 74 -11.18 2.13 1.08
C CYS A 74 -12.57 2.02 1.74
N GLU A 75 -12.79 0.97 2.52
CA GLU A 75 -14.07 0.71 3.18
C GLU A 75 -14.37 1.78 4.24
N GLY A 76 -15.55 2.41 4.13
CA GLY A 76 -15.95 3.49 5.05
C GLY A 76 -15.33 4.84 4.74
N HIS A 77 -14.53 4.96 3.67
CA HIS A 77 -14.04 6.25 3.20
C HIS A 77 -15.20 7.09 2.65
N THR A 78 -15.24 8.38 2.97
CA THR A 78 -16.34 9.29 2.56
C THR A 78 -16.27 9.67 1.08
N ASP A 79 -15.07 9.69 0.52
CA ASP A 79 -14.84 9.91 -0.90
C ASP A 79 -15.07 8.62 -1.72
N GLN A 80 -16.07 8.65 -2.60
CA GLN A 80 -16.45 7.52 -3.47
C GLN A 80 -15.36 7.10 -4.45
N TRP A 81 -14.35 7.93 -4.69
CA TRP A 81 -13.23 7.55 -5.55
C TRP A 81 -12.49 6.30 -5.04
N PHE A 82 -12.45 6.06 -3.72
CA PHE A 82 -11.83 4.87 -3.15
C PHE A 82 -12.58 3.56 -3.44
N THR A 83 -13.84 3.66 -3.85
CA THR A 83 -14.70 2.52 -4.17
C THR A 83 -15.23 2.58 -5.60
N ASP A 84 -14.68 3.45 -6.46
CA ASP A 84 -15.03 3.53 -7.88
C ASP A 84 -14.41 2.35 -8.65
N GLU A 85 -15.28 1.50 -9.19
CA GLU A 85 -14.93 0.31 -9.99
C GLU A 85 -14.17 0.63 -11.28
N LYS A 86 -14.18 1.88 -11.72
CA LYS A 86 -13.43 2.34 -12.91
C LYS A 86 -11.94 2.50 -12.63
N ASN A 87 -11.50 2.52 -11.37
CA ASN A 87 -10.08 2.56 -11.06
C ASN A 87 -9.39 1.27 -11.51
N TYR A 88 -8.24 1.39 -12.18
CA TYR A 88 -7.51 0.24 -12.72
C TYR A 88 -7.11 -0.78 -11.64
N TRP A 89 -6.92 -0.32 -10.40
CA TRP A 89 -6.53 -1.13 -9.25
C TRP A 89 -7.72 -1.72 -8.50
N TYR A 90 -8.96 -1.29 -8.77
CA TYR A 90 -10.14 -1.69 -8.01
C TYR A 90 -10.24 -3.21 -7.90
N LYS A 91 -10.04 -3.91 -9.02
CA LYS A 91 -10.14 -5.36 -9.04
C LYS A 91 -9.11 -6.07 -8.17
N ALA A 92 -7.90 -5.53 -8.05
CA ALA A 92 -6.84 -6.11 -7.24
C ALA A 92 -7.10 -5.96 -5.73
N ILE A 93 -7.97 -5.04 -5.32
CA ILE A 93 -8.31 -4.79 -3.91
C ILE A 93 -9.58 -5.53 -3.50
N PHE A 94 -10.60 -5.57 -4.38
CA PHE A 94 -11.93 -6.04 -4.02
C PHE A 94 -12.28 -7.46 -4.50
N TYR A 95 -11.54 -8.04 -5.45
CA TYR A 95 -11.77 -9.40 -5.98
C TYR A 95 -10.57 -10.34 -5.75
#